data_AF-A0A1V6CJJ6-F1
#
_entry.id   AF-A0A1V6CJJ6-F1
#
_cell.length_a   1.000
_cell.length_b   1.000
_cell.length_c   1.000
_cell.angle_alpha   90.00
_cell.angle_beta   90.00
_cell.angle_gamma   90.00
#
_symmetry.space_group_name_H-M   'P 1'
#
loop_
_entity.id
_entity.type
_entity.pdbx_description
1 polymer ?
#
loop_
_entity_poly.entity_id
_entity_poly.type
_entity_poly.pdbx_seq_one_letter_code
_entity_poly.pdbx_strand_id
1 'polypeptide(L)'
;MYAKVLYTILMTPQDLKTWRYKTGFSQAGLAKTLGVTVMTVSRWERGTREIPPFLYLALGYLELKGGELLEKGKRKRKRKGGGTLEEDR
;
A
#
# COMPACT_ATOMS: atom_id res chain seq x y z
N MET A 1 14.85 8.58 -24.67
CA MET A 1 15.26 7.47 -23.79
C MET A 1 16.05 7.98 -22.58
N TYR A 2 15.47 8.88 -21.77
CA TYR A 2 16.13 9.47 -20.57
C TYR A 2 15.17 9.66 -19.36
N ALA A 3 13.90 9.27 -19.45
CA ALA A 3 12.92 9.48 -18.38
C ALA A 3 12.99 8.44 -17.23
N LYS A 4 13.79 7.37 -17.38
CA LYS A 4 13.81 6.23 -16.45
C LYS A 4 14.68 6.44 -15.21
N VAL A 5 15.67 7.34 -15.28
CA VAL A 5 16.69 7.55 -14.22
C VAL A 5 16.28 8.63 -13.22
N LEU A 6 15.51 9.65 -13.63
CA LEU A 6 15.01 10.67 -12.69
C LEU A 6 13.86 10.15 -11.81
N TYR A 7 13.08 9.19 -12.33
CA TYR A 7 12.00 8.52 -11.60
C TYR A 7 12.51 7.58 -10.49
N THR A 8 13.79 7.21 -10.54
CA THR A 8 14.41 6.29 -9.58
C THR A 8 14.76 6.99 -8.25
N ILE A 9 14.83 8.32 -8.22
CA ILE A 9 15.26 9.07 -7.03
C ILE A 9 14.10 9.80 -6.33
N LEU A 10 13.00 10.10 -7.04
CA LEU A 10 11.85 10.85 -6.49
C LEU A 10 10.52 10.22 -6.90
N MET A 11 10.15 9.09 -6.27
CA MET A 11 8.79 8.58 -6.37
C MET A 11 7.84 9.52 -5.62
N THR A 12 6.84 10.08 -6.30
CA THR A 12 5.83 10.92 -5.62
C THR A 12 4.78 10.05 -4.91
N PRO A 13 4.04 10.63 -3.94
CA PRO A 13 2.89 9.96 -3.31
C PRO A 13 1.88 9.38 -4.31
N GLN A 14 1.63 10.11 -5.40
CA GLN A 14 0.67 9.70 -6.42
C GLN A 14 1.23 8.58 -7.31
N ASP A 15 2.53 8.57 -7.56
CA ASP A 15 3.20 7.50 -8.31
C ASP A 15 3.12 6.17 -7.55
N LEU A 16 3.45 6.19 -6.25
CA LEU A 16 3.33 5.02 -5.38
C LEU A 16 1.90 4.45 -5.37
N LYS A 17 0.92 5.33 -5.24
CA LYS A 17 -0.50 4.96 -5.25
C LYS A 17 -0.90 4.34 -6.60
N THR A 18 -0.47 4.94 -7.70
CA THR A 18 -0.73 4.46 -9.06
C THR A 18 -0.10 3.10 -9.30
N TRP A 19 1.17 2.93 -8.92
CA TRP A 19 1.89 1.67 -8.96
C TRP A 19 1.13 0.58 -8.20
N ARG A 20 0.68 0.88 -6.97
CA ARG A 20 -0.05 -0.07 -6.11
C ARG A 20 -1.36 -0.54 -6.76
N TYR A 21 -2.09 0.35 -7.42
CA TYR A 21 -3.31 -0.03 -8.13
C TYR A 21 -3.03 -0.86 -9.38
N LYS A 22 -2.03 -0.50 -10.18
CA LYS A 22 -1.63 -1.24 -11.38
C LYS A 22 -1.19 -2.67 -11.05
N THR A 23 -0.55 -2.86 -9.91
CA THR A 23 -0.07 -4.16 -9.42
C THR A 23 -1.12 -4.94 -8.61
N GLY A 24 -2.28 -4.33 -8.32
CA GLY A 24 -3.38 -4.97 -7.60
C GLY A 24 -3.21 -5.08 -6.08
N PHE A 25 -2.20 -4.41 -5.51
CA PHE A 25 -2.00 -4.39 -4.07
C PHE A 25 -3.06 -3.52 -3.36
N SER A 26 -3.54 -3.99 -2.21
CA SER A 26 -4.17 -3.09 -1.22
C SER A 26 -3.08 -2.42 -0.39
N GLN A 27 -3.39 -1.31 0.30
CA GLN A 27 -2.41 -0.69 1.23
C GLN A 27 -1.95 -1.69 2.30
N ALA A 28 -2.85 -2.55 2.79
CA ALA A 28 -2.52 -3.58 3.76
C ALA A 28 -1.65 -4.69 3.17
N GLY A 29 -1.92 -5.10 1.93
CA GLY A 29 -1.10 -6.08 1.21
C GLY A 29 0.32 -5.57 1.00
N LEU A 30 0.46 -4.34 0.47
CA LEU A 30 1.77 -3.73 0.28
C LEU A 30 2.52 -3.57 1.62
N ALA A 31 1.83 -3.14 2.67
CA ALA A 31 2.41 -3.00 4.00
C ALA A 31 2.95 -4.33 4.54
N LYS A 32 2.15 -5.41 4.43
CA LYS A 32 2.57 -6.77 4.81
C LYS A 32 3.80 -7.21 4.03
N THR A 33 3.80 -7.03 2.71
CA THR A 33 4.93 -7.42 1.85
C THR A 33 6.21 -6.64 2.16
N LEU A 34 6.10 -5.36 2.51
CA LEU A 34 7.24 -4.52 2.88
C LEU A 34 7.64 -4.63 4.36
N GLY A 35 6.90 -5.36 5.19
CA GLY A 35 7.16 -5.46 6.63
C GLY A 35 6.92 -4.15 7.39
N VAL A 36 6.00 -3.29 6.93
CA VAL A 36 5.67 -2.01 7.56
C VAL A 36 4.20 -1.96 7.98
N THR A 37 3.82 -0.95 8.75
CA THR A 37 2.41 -0.74 9.11
C THR A 37 1.60 -0.20 7.93
N VAL A 38 0.29 -0.49 7.89
CA VAL A 38 -0.62 0.07 6.87
C VAL A 38 -0.64 1.60 6.91
N MET A 39 -0.52 2.18 8.11
CA MET A 39 -0.45 3.63 8.30
C MET A 39 0.79 4.23 7.62
N THR A 40 1.92 3.52 7.62
CA THR A 40 3.14 3.94 6.93
C THR A 40 2.87 4.13 5.42
N VAL A 41 2.30 3.12 4.77
CA VAL A 41 1.91 3.19 3.34
C VAL A 41 0.90 4.31 3.09
N SER A 42 -0.08 4.45 3.98
CA SER A 42 -1.08 5.52 3.88
C SER A 42 -0.47 6.93 3.97
N ARG A 43 0.52 7.14 4.84
CA ARG A 43 1.23 8.43 4.97
C ARG A 43 2.10 8.74 3.76
N TRP A 44 2.76 7.73 3.19
CA TRP A 44 3.50 7.86 1.93
C TRP A 44 2.59 8.27 0.77
N GLU A 45 1.46 7.58 0.59
CA GLU A 45 0.52 7.88 -0.51
C GLU A 45 -0.20 9.23 -0.36
N ARG A 46 -0.31 9.77 0.86
CA ARG A 46 -0.86 11.11 1.11
C ARG A 46 0.20 12.22 1.11
N GLY A 47 1.49 11.87 1.04
CA GLY A 47 2.58 12.84 1.17
C GLY A 47 2.73 13.43 2.58
N THR A 48 2.06 12.88 3.60
CA THR A 48 2.24 13.34 4.99
C THR A 48 3.49 12.77 5.65
N ARG A 49 4.18 11.85 4.96
CA ARG A 49 5.53 11.39 5.26
C ARG A 49 6.26 11.20 3.95
N GLU A 50 7.53 11.61 3.93
CA GLU A 50 8.43 11.36 2.82
C GLU A 50 8.53 9.86 2.51
N ILE A 51 8.59 9.57 1.22
CA ILE A 51 8.84 8.23 0.71
C ILE A 51 10.34 7.95 0.84
N PRO A 52 10.76 6.85 1.48
CA PRO A 52 12.16 6.51 1.57
C PRO A 52 12.77 6.39 0.17
N PRO A 53 13.92 7.03 -0.10
CA PRO A 53 14.49 7.11 -1.43
C PRO A 53 14.86 5.74 -1.99
N PHE A 54 15.01 4.70 -1.17
CA PHE A 54 15.30 3.33 -1.59
C PHE A 54 14.04 2.48 -1.86
N LEU A 55 12.83 2.99 -1.62
CA LEU A 55 11.59 2.21 -1.75
C LEU A 55 11.44 1.62 -3.17
N TYR A 56 11.89 2.33 -4.19
CA TYR A 56 11.83 1.87 -5.58
C TYR A 56 12.54 0.53 -5.81
N LEU A 57 13.60 0.21 -5.05
CA LEU A 57 14.31 -1.07 -5.17
C LEU A 57 13.40 -2.23 -4.76
N ALA A 58 12.70 -2.07 -3.64
CA ALA A 58 11.75 -3.07 -3.17
C ALA A 58 10.58 -3.23 -4.16
N LEU A 59 10.04 -2.12 -4.67
CA LEU A 59 8.94 -2.16 -5.65
C LEU A 59 9.38 -2.82 -6.97
N GLY A 60 10.58 -2.52 -7.46
CA GLY A 60 11.15 -3.15 -8.65
C GLY A 60 11.37 -4.66 -8.47
N TYR A 61 11.81 -5.09 -7.30
CA TYR A 61 11.89 -6.52 -6.97
C TYR A 61 10.51 -7.20 -7.01
N LEU A 62 9.46 -6.54 -6.49
CA LEU A 62 8.10 -7.07 -6.51
C LEU A 62 7.53 -7.17 -7.92
N GLU A 63 7.83 -6.21 -8.81
CA GLU A 63 7.47 -6.28 -10.22
C GLU A 63 8.13 -7.48 -10.93
N LEU A 64 9.42 -7.72 -10.67
CA LEU A 64 10.17 -8.83 -11.24
C LEU A 64 9.68 -10.19 -10.75
N LYS A 65 9.30 -10.29 -9.46
CA LYS A 65 8.84 -11.54 -8.86
C LYS A 65 7.42 -11.93 -9.20
N GLY A 66 6.62 -11.03 -9.80
CA GLY A 66 5.36 -11.32 -10.47
C GLY A 66 4.42 -12.33 -9.76
N GLY A 67 3.43 -11.83 -9.02
CA GLY A 67 2.23 -12.61 -8.70
C GLY A 67 2.29 -13.59 -7.51
N GLU A 68 3.46 -14.14 -7.15
CA GLU A 68 3.57 -15.05 -6.00
C GLU A 68 3.30 -14.36 -4.66
N LEU A 69 3.61 -13.06 -4.55
CA LEU A 69 3.44 -12.25 -3.35
C LEU A 69 2.11 -11.48 -3.31
N LEU A 70 1.27 -11.61 -4.34
CA LEU A 70 -0.06 -11.00 -4.38
C LEU A 70 -1.00 -11.82 -3.49
N GLU A 71 -0.84 -11.70 -2.18
CA GLU A 71 -1.84 -12.16 -1.25
C GLU A 71 -3.08 -11.27 -1.46
N LYS A 72 -3.97 -11.74 -2.36
CA LYS A 72 -5.24 -11.09 -2.70
C LYS A 72 -6.01 -10.87 -1.41
N GLY A 73 -5.96 -9.64 -0.91
CA GLY A 73 -6.57 -9.27 0.35
C GLY A 73 -8.05 -9.66 0.36
N LYS A 74 -8.35 -10.79 1.01
CA LYS A 74 -9.72 -11.17 1.35
C LYS A 74 -10.25 -10.05 2.23
N ARG A 75 -11.13 -9.20 1.69
CA ARG A 75 -11.88 -8.23 2.49
C ARG A 75 -12.65 -9.00 3.57
N LYS A 76 -12.10 -9.10 4.78
CA LYS A 76 -12.89 -9.53 5.94
C LYS A 76 -13.81 -8.37 6.29
N ARG A 77 -14.99 -8.32 5.66
CA ARG A 77 -16.07 -7.40 6.02
C ARG A 77 -16.39 -7.67 7.49
N LYS A 78 -15.89 -6.84 8.41
CA LYS A 78 -16.39 -6.83 9.79
C LYS A 78 -17.80 -6.25 9.71
N ARG A 79 -18.82 -7.12 9.68
CA ARG A 79 -20.21 -6.72 9.94
C ARG A 79 -20.20 -6.07 11.32
N LYS A 80 -20.32 -4.75 11.38
CA LYS A 80 -20.63 -4.03 12.62
C LYS A 80 -22.11 -4.33 12.86
N GLY A 81 -22.39 -5.39 13.61
CA GLY A 81 -23.74 -5.68 14.09
C GLY A 81 -24.18 -4.53 14.96
N GLY A 82 -25.27 -3.87 14.56
CA GLY A 82 -26.07 -3.06 15.45
C GLY A 82 -26.69 -3.97 16.51
N GLY A 83 -26.66 -3.49 17.74
CA GLY A 83 -27.37 -4.04 18.87
C GLY A 83 -27.73 -2.87 19.77
N THR A 84 -28.82 -2.18 19.39
CA THR A 84 -29.59 -1.38 20.32
C THR A 84 -30.33 -2.39 21.20
N LEU A 85 -30.05 -2.42 22.49
CA LEU A 85 -30.99 -2.92 23.48
C LEU A 85 -31.02 -1.89 24.60
N GLU A 86 -32.22 -1.31 24.73
CA GLU A 86 -32.71 -0.68 25.94
C GLU A 86 -32.50 -1.60 27.14
N GLU A 87 -32.26 -0.97 28.30
CA GLU A 87 -32.58 -1.37 29.68
C GLU A 87 -31.40 -1.03 30.61
N ASP A 88 -31.53 0.10 31.32
CA ASP A 88 -31.27 0.09 32.76
C ASP A 88 -32.10 1.20 33.45
N ARG A 89 -33.20 0.74 34.07
CA ARG A 89 -33.89 1.22 35.28
C ARG A 89 -34.42 2.66 35.37
#